data_AF-X0QFR0-F1
#
_entry.id   AF-X0QFR0-F1
#
_cell.length_a   1.000
_cell.length_b   1.000
_cell.length_c   1.000
_cell.angle_alpha   90.00
_cell.angle_beta   90.00
_cell.angle_gamma   90.00
#
_symmetry.space_group_name_H-M   'P 1'
#
loop_
_entity.id
_entity.type
_entity.pdbx_description
1 polymer ?
#
loop_
_entity_poly.entity_id
_entity_poly.type
_entity_poly.pdbx_seq_one_letter_code
_entity_poly.pdbx_strand_id
1 'polypeptide(L)'
;MKMIDYDKLHATFKPSGYVSNGADNIANYLICELCIQSGSGLARFLNVDSCFDNHMALRIWVQKRLDANPDYVVDEMRGQLQSALYGLLPHTGYGY
;
A
#
# COMPACT_ATOMS: atom_id res chain seq x y z
N MET A 1 -31.65 -2.36 -23.77
CA MET A 1 -30.29 -2.89 -23.52
C MET A 1 -29.84 -2.35 -22.16
N LYS A 2 -29.31 -3.17 -21.24
CA LYS A 2 -28.74 -2.63 -19.99
C LYS A 2 -27.33 -2.13 -20.29
N MET A 3 -27.09 -0.85 -20.08
CA MET A 3 -25.74 -0.27 -20.20
C MET A 3 -24.98 -0.61 -18.93
N ILE A 4 -23.87 -1.34 -19.06
CA ILE A 4 -22.98 -1.65 -17.93
C ILE A 4 -22.04 -0.46 -17.74
N ASP A 5 -22.14 0.17 -16.59
CA ASP A 5 -21.22 1.18 -16.10
C ASP A 5 -19.94 0.48 -15.63
N TYR A 6 -18.95 0.42 -16.52
CA TYR A 6 -17.69 -0.30 -16.27
C TYR A 6 -16.82 0.37 -15.21
N ASP A 7 -16.85 1.71 -15.10
CA ASP A 7 -16.09 2.44 -14.10
C ASP A 7 -16.66 2.17 -12.70
N LYS A 8 -17.99 2.19 -12.56
CA LYS A 8 -18.66 1.77 -11.32
C LYS A 8 -18.46 0.29 -11.03
N LEU A 9 -18.45 -0.58 -12.03
CA LEU A 9 -18.16 -2.00 -11.85
C LEU A 9 -16.73 -2.19 -11.33
N HIS A 10 -15.76 -1.52 -11.93
CA HIS A 10 -14.35 -1.58 -11.54
C HIS A 10 -14.08 -0.95 -10.16
N ALA A 11 -14.81 0.11 -9.79
CA ALA A 11 -14.78 0.68 -8.44
C ALA A 11 -15.44 -0.24 -7.39
N THR A 12 -16.52 -0.94 -7.75
CA THR A 12 -17.24 -1.87 -6.85
C THR A 12 -16.47 -3.18 -6.66
N PHE A 13 -15.81 -3.67 -7.71
CA PHE A 13 -15.11 -4.94 -7.76
C PHE A 13 -13.61 -4.75 -8.01
N LYS A 14 -12.98 -3.74 -7.38
CA LYS A 14 -11.53 -3.53 -7.43
C LYS A 14 -10.82 -4.87 -7.13
N PRO A 15 -10.01 -5.41 -8.06
CA PRO A 15 -9.23 -6.61 -7.78
C PRO A 15 -8.39 -6.45 -6.51
N SER A 16 -8.13 -7.55 -5.79
CA SER A 16 -7.28 -7.54 -4.59
C SER A 16 -5.85 -7.03 -4.86
N GLY A 17 -5.42 -7.05 -6.12
CA GLY A 17 -4.18 -6.47 -6.64
C GLY A 17 -4.32 -5.11 -7.35
N TYR A 18 -5.43 -4.38 -7.22
CA TYR A 18 -5.57 -3.04 -7.83
C TYR A 18 -4.70 -2.01 -7.09
N VAL A 19 -3.95 -1.20 -7.86
CA VAL A 19 -3.13 -0.09 -7.39
C VAL A 19 -3.42 1.12 -8.27
N SER A 20 -3.72 2.28 -7.68
CA SER A 20 -3.81 3.55 -8.41
C SER A 20 -2.43 4.20 -8.56
N ASN A 21 -2.24 5.06 -9.57
CA ASN A 21 -0.97 5.79 -9.76
C ASN A 21 -0.55 6.62 -8.52
N GLY A 22 -1.51 7.09 -7.72
CA GLY A 22 -1.23 7.77 -6.44
C GLY A 22 -0.63 6.82 -5.41
N ALA A 23 -1.25 5.64 -5.23
CA ALA A 23 -0.71 4.60 -4.35
C ALA A 23 0.65 4.08 -4.83
N ASP A 24 0.83 3.89 -6.14
CA ASP A 24 2.08 3.41 -6.72
C ASP A 24 3.23 4.39 -6.47
N ASN A 25 3.03 5.69 -6.73
CA ASN A 25 4.03 6.72 -6.49
C ASN A 25 4.40 6.90 -5.00
N ILE A 26 3.44 6.73 -4.09
CA ILE A 26 3.71 6.76 -2.64
C ILE A 26 4.44 5.49 -2.21
N ALA A 27 4.04 4.31 -2.69
CA ALA A 27 4.71 3.05 -2.38
C ALA A 27 6.13 2.98 -2.94
N ASN A 28 6.38 3.48 -4.17
CA ASN A 28 7.72 3.59 -4.76
C ASN A 28 8.63 4.47 -3.90
N TYR A 29 8.13 5.61 -3.42
CA TYR A 29 8.89 6.47 -2.51
C TYR A 29 9.26 5.73 -1.21
N LEU A 30 8.30 5.07 -0.56
CA LEU A 30 8.54 4.30 0.67
C LEU A 30 9.47 3.08 0.45
N ILE A 31 9.41 2.42 -0.71
CA ILE A 31 10.32 1.31 -1.08
C ILE A 31 11.77 1.80 -1.15
N CYS A 32 12.01 2.95 -1.79
CA CYS A 32 13.33 3.54 -1.92
C CYS A 32 13.85 4.06 -0.57
N GLU A 33 13.06 4.90 0.11
CA GLU A 33 13.43 5.57 1.38
C GLU A 33 13.76 4.56 2.49
N LEU A 34 13.03 3.44 2.55
CA LEU A 34 13.22 2.40 3.58
C LEU A 34 13.99 1.18 3.06
N CYS A 35 14.54 1.24 1.84
CA CYS A 35 15.30 0.17 1.19
C CYS A 35 14.59 -1.21 1.22
N ILE A 36 13.28 -1.22 1.00
CA ILE A 36 12.44 -2.43 1.08
C ILE A 36 12.89 -3.42 -0.01
N GLN A 37 13.37 -4.59 0.39
CA GLN A 37 13.79 -5.65 -0.53
C GLN A 37 12.58 -6.32 -1.19
N SER A 38 12.71 -6.67 -2.48
CA SER A 38 11.71 -7.35 -3.31
C SER A 38 11.49 -8.84 -2.96
N GLY A 39 11.75 -9.24 -1.72
CA GLY A 39 11.44 -10.56 -1.18
C GLY A 39 9.97 -10.70 -0.77
N SER A 40 9.70 -11.59 0.18
CA SER A 40 8.36 -11.83 0.74
C SER A 40 8.34 -11.71 2.26
N GLY A 41 7.13 -11.76 2.84
CA GLY A 41 6.89 -11.74 4.29
C GLY A 41 6.25 -10.43 4.80
N LEU A 42 6.51 -9.28 4.17
CA LEU A 42 5.94 -7.99 4.59
C LEU A 42 4.41 -7.98 4.52
N ALA A 43 3.82 -8.72 3.58
CA ALA A 43 2.37 -8.92 3.45
C ALA A 43 1.66 -9.27 4.76
N ARG A 44 2.30 -10.10 5.61
CA ARG A 44 1.74 -10.53 6.91
C ARG A 44 1.67 -9.38 7.92
N PHE A 45 2.66 -8.48 7.93
CA PHE A 45 2.69 -7.32 8.82
C PHE A 45 1.73 -6.21 8.34
N LEU A 46 1.51 -6.13 7.03
CA LEU A 46 0.61 -5.14 6.42
C LEU A 46 -0.87 -5.59 6.36
N ASN A 47 -1.20 -6.81 6.77
CA ASN A 47 -2.55 -7.39 6.66
C ASN A 47 -3.12 -7.30 5.21
N VAL A 48 -2.30 -7.74 4.26
CA VAL A 48 -2.65 -7.95 2.85
C VAL A 48 -2.41 -9.42 2.48
N ASP A 49 -2.81 -9.83 1.28
CA ASP A 49 -2.72 -11.21 0.86
C ASP A 49 -1.25 -11.69 0.82
N SER A 50 -1.00 -12.87 1.39
CA SER A 50 0.30 -13.52 1.44
C SER A 50 0.87 -13.94 0.07
N CYS A 51 0.06 -13.93 -1.00
CA CYS A 51 0.57 -14.16 -2.35
C CYS A 51 1.38 -12.97 -2.91
N PHE A 52 1.32 -11.79 -2.29
CA PHE A 52 2.08 -10.62 -2.73
C PHE A 52 3.52 -10.62 -2.19
N ASP A 53 4.48 -10.27 -3.06
CA ASP A 53 5.82 -9.86 -2.66
C ASP A 53 5.79 -8.56 -1.83
N ASN A 54 6.92 -8.19 -1.23
CA ASN A 54 7.00 -7.03 -0.33
C ASN A 54 6.64 -5.69 -1.01
N HIS A 55 6.94 -5.52 -2.31
CA HIS A 55 6.64 -4.28 -3.04
C HIS A 55 5.16 -4.21 -3.36
N MET A 56 4.59 -5.28 -3.90
CA MET A 56 3.16 -5.37 -4.20
C MET A 56 2.31 -5.31 -2.92
N ALA A 57 2.75 -5.96 -1.85
CA ALA A 57 2.12 -5.88 -0.54
C ALA A 57 2.05 -4.44 -0.02
N LEU A 58 3.14 -3.67 -0.18
CA LEU A 58 3.15 -2.25 0.21
C LEU A 58 2.24 -1.41 -0.70
N ARG A 59 2.25 -1.62 -2.03
CA ARG A 59 1.35 -0.93 -2.98
C ARG A 59 -0.12 -1.13 -2.61
N ILE A 60 -0.52 -2.35 -2.27
CA ILE A 60 -1.89 -2.68 -1.85
C ILE A 60 -2.22 -2.11 -0.46
N TRP A 61 -1.28 -2.11 0.48
CA TRP A 61 -1.48 -1.48 1.78
C TRP A 61 -1.66 0.04 1.68
N VAL A 62 -0.84 0.71 0.86
CA VAL A 62 -1.00 2.13 0.55
C VAL A 62 -2.36 2.36 -0.13
N GLN A 63 -2.74 1.57 -1.14
CA GLN A 63 -4.03 1.71 -1.81
C GLN A 63 -5.22 1.59 -0.83
N LYS A 64 -5.20 0.61 0.08
CA LYS A 64 -6.21 0.47 1.15
C LYS A 64 -6.29 1.70 2.06
N ARG A 65 -5.16 2.39 2.30
CA ARG A 65 -5.09 3.60 3.14
C ARG A 65 -5.63 4.83 2.41
N LEU A 66 -5.39 4.95 1.10
CA LEU A 66 -5.98 6.01 0.26
C LEU A 66 -7.49 5.82 0.09
N ASP A 67 -7.94 4.58 -0.14
CA ASP A 67 -9.38 4.27 -0.26
C ASP A 67 -10.16 4.51 1.05
N ALA A 68 -9.48 4.55 2.20
CA ALA A 68 -10.05 4.93 3.49
C ALA A 68 -10.02 6.44 3.77
N ASN A 69 -9.29 7.23 2.97
CA ASN A 69 -9.08 8.67 3.17
C ASN A 69 -9.08 9.40 1.81
N PRO A 70 -10.25 9.60 1.17
CA PRO A 70 -10.32 10.10 -0.21
C PRO A 70 -9.75 11.52 -0.39
N ASP A 71 -9.92 12.39 0.61
CA ASP A 71 -9.51 13.81 0.58
C ASP A 71 -8.04 14.03 1.02
N TYR A 72 -7.15 13.06 0.76
CA TYR A 72 -5.76 13.09 1.26
C TYR A 72 -4.85 14.07 0.51
N VAL A 73 -4.00 14.77 1.27
CA VAL A 73 -2.82 15.47 0.72
C VAL A 73 -1.67 14.47 0.60
N VAL A 74 -1.04 14.40 -0.58
CA VAL A 74 0.00 13.40 -0.91
C VAL A 74 1.15 13.39 0.10
N ASP A 75 1.67 14.57 0.46
CA ASP A 75 2.87 14.67 1.32
C ASP A 75 2.58 14.45 2.80
N GLU A 76 1.40 14.85 3.29
CA GLU A 76 0.94 14.48 4.63
C GLU A 76 0.72 12.97 4.74
N MET A 77 0.07 12.37 3.73
CA MET A 77 -0.17 10.94 3.65
C MET A 77 1.13 10.13 3.57
N ARG A 78 2.16 10.61 2.85
CA ARG A 78 3.51 10.03 2.86
C ARG A 78 4.08 9.94 4.28
N GLY A 79 4.09 11.05 5.02
CA GLY A 79 4.61 11.09 6.40
C GLY A 79 3.82 10.19 7.36
N GLN A 80 2.48 10.20 7.26
CA GLN A 80 1.62 9.32 8.05
C GLN A 80 1.88 7.83 7.77
N LEU A 81 2.03 7.45 6.50
CA LEU A 81 2.29 6.08 6.09
C LEU A 81 3.70 5.62 6.47
N GLN A 82 4.71 6.48 6.35
CA GLN A 82 6.07 6.19 6.79
C GLN A 82 6.11 5.94 8.31
N SER A 83 5.47 6.81 9.11
CA SER A 83 5.36 6.64 10.56
C SER A 83 4.59 5.36 10.94
N ALA A 84 3.46 5.09 10.30
CA ALA A 84 2.69 3.87 10.53
C ALA A 84 3.45 2.60 10.15
N LEU A 85 4.29 2.64 9.12
CA LEU A 85 5.14 1.52 8.69
C LEU A 85 6.30 1.27 9.67
N TYR A 86 6.95 2.32 10.17
CA TYR A 86 7.94 2.20 11.25
C TYR A 86 7.34 1.60 12.54
N GLY A 87 6.08 1.91 12.86
CA GLY A 87 5.38 1.31 14.00
C GLY A 87 4.93 -0.15 13.80
N LEU A 88 4.87 -0.64 12.56
CA LEU A 88 4.52 -2.02 12.21
C LEU A 88 5.74 -2.94 12.05
N LEU A 89 6.89 -2.38 11.64
CA LEU A 89 8.13 -3.14 11.52
C LEU A 89 8.73 -3.37 12.92
N PRO A 90 9.10 -4.63 13.27
CA PRO A 90 9.78 -4.90 14.53
C PRO A 90 11.08 -4.11 14.54
N HIS A 91 11.22 -3.19 15.50
CA HIS A 91 12.39 -2.34 15.58
C HIS A 91 13.64 -3.23 15.71
N THR A 92 14.57 -3.12 14.77
CA THR A 92 15.88 -3.77 14.86
C THR A 92 16.73 -3.05 15.91
N GLY A 93 16.33 -3.23 17.17
CA GLY A 93 17.14 -2.90 18.33
C GLY A 93 18.36 -3.79 18.33
N TYR A 94 19.40 -3.36 17.61
CA TYR A 94 20.75 -3.85 17.79
C TYR A 94 21.20 -3.46 19.19
N GLY A 95 20.83 -4.28 20.17
CA GLY A 95 21.56 -4.37 21.42
C GLY A 95 23.00 -4.77 21.11
N TYR A 96 23.94 -4.02 21.67
CA TYR A 96 25.38 -4.27 21.61
C TYR A 96 25.75 -5.55 22.37
#